data_AF-A0A5J6IAM8-F1
#
_entry.id   AF-A0A5J6IAM8-F1
#
_cell.length_a   1.000
_cell.length_b   1.000
_cell.length_c   1.000
_cell.angle_alpha   90.00
_cell.angle_beta   90.00
_cell.angle_gamma   90.00
#
_symmetry.space_group_name_H-M   'P 1'
#
loop_
_entity.id
_entity.type
_entity.pdbx_description
1 polymer ?
#
loop_
_entity_poly.entity_id
_entity_poly.type
_entity_poly.pdbx_seq_one_letter_code
_entity_poly.pdbx_strand_id
1 'polypeptide(L)'
;MERTVEFYTVKRGDTLGKIAVMHRVTLDQILEWNPQITNPDIIHPGQRIRVAPEMHHGGDEPFPGADFFQSSVTSPIIEAMGFRLIEEGCSAYADGPDSQWSEADRKSYSNWQHKLGFTGRDADGTPGRKSWERLHVPAVFE
;
A
#
# COMPACT_ATOMS: atom_id res chain seq x y z
N MET A 1 8.36 -2.77 -11.25
CA MET A 1 8.68 -1.35 -11.52
C MET A 1 9.34 -0.79 -10.25
N GLU A 2 10.46 -0.08 -10.40
CA GLU A 2 11.30 0.32 -9.26
C GLU A 2 10.66 1.44 -8.43
N ARG A 3 10.74 1.31 -7.11
CA ARG A 3 10.33 2.34 -6.14
C ARG A 3 11.21 3.57 -6.34
N THR A 4 10.72 4.60 -7.03
CA THR A 4 11.48 5.82 -7.24
C THR A 4 11.47 6.65 -5.95
N VAL A 5 12.54 6.50 -5.18
CA VAL A 5 12.84 7.44 -4.11
C VAL A 5 13.35 8.73 -4.74
N GLU A 6 12.63 9.84 -4.50
CA GLU A 6 13.13 11.16 -4.88
C GLU A 6 14.17 11.63 -3.86
N PHE A 7 15.43 11.66 -4.29
CA PHE A 7 16.57 12.12 -3.50
C PHE A 7 17.09 13.46 -4.03
N TYR A 8 17.30 14.41 -3.13
CA TYR A 8 18.04 15.64 -3.37
C TYR A 8 19.51 15.46 -2.98
N THR A 9 20.44 15.96 -3.80
CA THR A 9 21.87 15.99 -3.47
C THR A 9 22.24 17.37 -2.92
N VAL A 10 22.64 17.42 -1.65
CA VAL A 10 22.99 18.64 -0.92
C VAL A 10 24.09 19.41 -1.64
N LYS A 11 23.91 20.71 -1.79
CA LYS A 11 24.88 21.65 -2.34
C LYS A 11 25.42 22.55 -1.24
N ARG A 12 26.56 23.19 -1.52
CA ARG A 12 27.19 24.14 -0.59
C ARG A 12 26.23 25.31 -0.31
N GLY A 13 25.92 25.52 0.97
CA GLY A 13 25.02 26.60 1.43
C GLY A 13 23.57 26.17 1.67
N ASP A 14 23.25 24.91 1.43
CA ASP A 14 21.95 24.33 1.77
C ASP A 14 21.77 24.13 3.27
N THR A 15 20.51 24.06 3.66
CA THR A 15 20.04 23.64 4.98
C THR A 15 18.82 22.73 4.75
N LEU A 16 18.50 21.84 5.69
CA LEU A 16 17.31 21.00 5.56
C LEU A 16 16.03 21.84 5.37
N GLY A 17 15.92 22.99 6.05
CA GLY A 17 14.78 23.90 5.88
C GLY A 17 14.66 24.48 4.45
N LYS A 18 15.77 24.90 3.82
CA LYS A 18 15.75 25.37 2.42
C LYS A 18 15.35 24.27 1.44
N ILE A 19 15.84 23.05 1.68
CA ILE A 19 15.50 21.87 0.87
C ILE A 19 14.01 21.54 1.03
N ALA A 20 13.48 21.56 2.26
CA ALA A 20 12.07 21.34 2.55
C ALA A 20 11.17 22.33 1.80
N VAL A 21 11.48 23.62 1.86
CA VAL A 21 10.75 24.68 1.13
C VAL A 21 10.81 24.45 -0.39
N MET A 22 11.98 24.09 -0.93
CA MET A 22 12.15 23.82 -2.37
C MET A 22 11.25 22.67 -2.86
N HIS A 23 11.09 21.64 -2.05
CA HIS A 23 10.27 20.46 -2.35
C HIS A 23 8.83 20.55 -1.83
N ARG A 24 8.43 21.69 -1.26
CA ARG A 24 7.08 21.93 -0.69
C ARG A 24 6.68 20.93 0.41
N VAL A 25 7.65 20.52 1.23
CA VAL A 25 7.48 19.63 2.39
C VAL A 25 7.93 20.33 3.66
N THR A 26 7.64 19.76 4.83
CA THR A 26 8.11 20.30 6.12
C THR A 26 9.48 19.73 6.50
N LEU A 27 10.19 20.42 7.41
CA LEU A 27 11.43 19.90 7.99
C LEU A 27 11.19 18.57 8.71
N ASP A 28 10.09 18.47 9.47
CA ASP A 28 9.71 17.25 10.18
C ASP A 28 9.51 16.07 9.23
N GLN A 29 8.87 16.28 8.08
CA GLN A 29 8.72 15.25 7.04
C GLN A 29 10.08 14.81 6.49
N ILE A 30 11.00 15.74 6.21
CA ILE A 30 12.36 15.38 5.81
C ILE A 30 13.06 14.54 6.89
N LEU A 31 12.92 14.89 8.17
CA LEU A 31 13.54 14.13 9.25
C LEU A 31 12.92 12.73 9.41
N GLU A 32 11.60 12.61 9.29
CA GLU A 32 10.89 11.33 9.30
C GLU A 32 11.40 10.37 8.21
N TRP A 33 11.63 10.91 7.00
CA TRP A 33 12.10 10.17 5.84
C TRP A 33 13.60 9.86 5.84
N ASN A 34 14.36 10.51 6.72
CA ASN A 34 15.81 10.36 6.83
C ASN A 34 16.22 10.05 8.28
N PRO A 35 15.80 8.90 8.85
CA PRO A 35 16.09 8.53 10.24
C PRO A 35 17.60 8.39 10.54
N GLN A 36 18.43 8.29 9.52
CA GLN A 36 19.88 8.32 9.63
C GLN A 36 20.45 9.71 10.00
N ILE A 37 19.66 10.79 9.88
CA ILE A 37 20.08 12.14 10.27
C ILE A 37 19.81 12.31 11.76
N THR A 38 20.85 12.12 12.57
CA THR A 38 20.77 12.27 14.02
C THR A 38 20.89 13.72 14.49
N ASN A 39 21.48 14.59 13.66
CA ASN A 39 21.58 16.02 13.92
C ASN A 39 21.10 16.82 12.68
N PRO A 40 19.91 17.43 12.72
CA PRO A 40 19.32 18.21 11.61
C PRO A 40 20.16 19.41 11.15
N ASP A 41 21.01 19.96 12.02
CA ASP A 41 21.81 21.15 11.73
C ASP A 41 23.10 20.83 10.96
N ILE A 42 23.43 19.55 10.80
CA ILE A 42 24.68 19.10 10.16
C ILE A 42 24.35 18.28 8.91
N ILE A 43 24.48 18.92 7.75
CA ILE A 43 24.45 18.26 6.43
C ILE A 43 25.68 18.63 5.61
N HIS A 44 26.12 17.73 4.72
CA HIS A 44 27.33 17.92 3.92
C HIS A 44 27.05 17.99 2.42
N PRO A 45 27.74 18.84 1.64
CA PRO A 45 27.65 18.80 0.19
C PRO A 45 27.93 17.40 -0.36
N GLY A 46 27.09 16.94 -1.29
CA GLY A 46 27.12 15.58 -1.84
C GLY A 46 26.28 14.56 -1.05
N GLN A 47 25.81 14.89 0.16
CA GLN A 47 24.88 14.04 0.90
C GLN A 47 23.55 13.93 0.15
N ARG A 48 23.00 12.71 0.09
CA ARG A 48 21.66 12.47 -0.48
C ARG A 48 20.61 12.54 0.62
N ILE A 49 19.66 13.43 0.45
CA ILE A 49 18.52 13.64 1.35
C ILE A 49 17.27 13.16 0.63
N ARG A 50 16.51 12.29 1.27
CA ARG A 50 15.19 11.88 0.78
C ARG A 50 14.23 13.06 0.95
N VAL A 51 13.57 13.49 -0.13
CA VAL A 51 12.74 14.72 -0.17
C VAL A 51 11.30 14.47 -0.60
N ALA A 52 10.97 13.23 -0.88
CA ALA A 52 9.62 12.72 -0.94
C ALA A 52 9.51 11.61 0.13
N PRO A 53 8.30 11.23 0.56
CA PRO A 53 8.17 9.97 1.28
C PRO A 53 8.82 8.86 0.44
N GLU A 54 9.07 7.70 1.05
CA GLU A 54 9.01 6.52 0.20
C GLU A 54 7.69 6.62 -0.53
N MET A 55 7.75 6.85 -1.84
CA MET A 55 6.64 6.50 -2.69
C MET A 55 6.58 4.97 -2.61
N HIS A 56 6.04 4.48 -1.50
CA HIS A 56 4.86 3.65 -1.61
C HIS A 56 3.91 4.46 -2.50
N HIS A 57 4.12 4.39 -3.82
CA HIS A 57 2.97 4.19 -4.68
C HIS A 57 2.17 3.16 -3.91
N GLY A 58 0.91 3.44 -3.60
CA GLY A 58 -0.01 2.41 -3.18
C GLY A 58 0.10 1.32 -4.25
N GLY A 59 1.04 0.41 -4.06
CA GLY A 59 1.12 -0.82 -4.80
C GLY A 59 -0.06 -1.64 -4.38
N ASP A 60 -0.61 -1.35 -3.20
CA ASP A 60 -1.78 -1.95 -2.64
C ASP A 60 -2.88 -0.92 -2.42
N GLU A 61 -4.08 -1.26 -2.86
CA GLU A 61 -5.35 -0.61 -2.61
C GLU A 61 -5.55 -0.48 -1.09
N PRO A 62 -5.87 0.71 -0.55
CA PRO A 62 -6.25 0.83 0.85
C PRO A 62 -7.50 -0.01 1.14
N PHE A 63 -7.62 -0.53 2.37
CA PHE A 63 -8.81 -1.28 2.74
C PHE A 63 -10.06 -0.39 2.62
N PRO A 64 -11.03 -0.71 1.73
CA PRO A 64 -12.17 0.17 1.44
C PRO A 64 -13.24 0.16 2.55
N GLY A 65 -13.06 -0.67 3.59
CA GLY A 65 -14.03 -0.91 4.65
C GLY A 65 -14.77 -2.22 4.44
N ALA A 66 -15.19 -2.88 5.53
CA ALA A 66 -15.88 -4.18 5.43
C ALA A 66 -17.23 -4.06 4.71
N ASP A 67 -17.91 -2.92 4.92
CA ASP A 67 -19.19 -2.61 4.28
C ASP A 67 -19.08 -2.44 2.75
N PHE A 68 -17.88 -2.34 2.19
CA PHE A 68 -17.69 -2.32 0.73
C PHE A 68 -18.05 -3.68 0.09
N PHE A 69 -17.86 -4.79 0.80
CA PHE A 69 -18.01 -6.14 0.24
C PHE A 69 -19.45 -6.65 0.36
N GLN A 70 -20.34 -5.99 -0.36
CA GLN A 70 -21.76 -6.32 -0.46
C GLN A 70 -22.09 -6.80 -1.88
N SER A 71 -23.07 -7.70 -2.02
CA SER A 71 -23.43 -8.33 -3.31
C SER A 71 -23.90 -7.36 -4.40
N SER A 72 -24.20 -6.11 -4.06
CA SER A 72 -24.57 -5.06 -5.01
C SER A 72 -23.39 -4.26 -5.56
N VAL A 73 -22.16 -4.51 -5.09
CA VAL A 73 -20.98 -3.72 -5.48
C VAL A 73 -20.31 -4.30 -6.71
N THR A 74 -20.05 -3.41 -7.67
CA THR A 74 -19.18 -3.65 -8.83
C THR A 74 -18.05 -2.62 -8.82
N SER A 75 -16.79 -3.07 -8.80
CA SER A 75 -15.60 -2.22 -8.75
C SER A 75 -14.36 -2.96 -9.24
N PRO A 76 -13.43 -2.27 -9.93
CA PRO A 76 -12.11 -2.82 -10.27
C PRO A 76 -11.30 -3.32 -9.07
N ILE A 77 -11.59 -2.81 -7.86
CA ILE A 77 -10.99 -3.27 -6.60
C ILE A 77 -11.28 -4.75 -6.35
N ILE A 78 -12.51 -5.20 -6.67
CA ILE A 78 -12.94 -6.59 -6.46
C ILE A 78 -12.18 -7.51 -7.42
N GLU A 79 -12.09 -7.11 -8.69
CA GLU A 79 -11.36 -7.85 -9.71
C GLU A 79 -9.86 -7.94 -9.38
N ALA A 80 -9.23 -6.83 -9.00
CA ALA A 80 -7.82 -6.79 -8.57
C ALA A 80 -7.56 -7.69 -7.36
N MET A 81 -8.46 -7.66 -6.37
CA MET A 81 -8.40 -8.56 -5.21
C MET A 81 -8.51 -10.03 -5.64
N GLY A 82 -9.46 -10.35 -6.53
CA GLY A 82 -9.65 -11.69 -7.04
C GLY A 82 -8.42 -12.25 -7.76
N PHE A 83 -7.73 -11.43 -8.56
CA PHE A 83 -6.47 -11.84 -9.18
C PHE A 83 -5.37 -12.14 -8.15
N ARG A 84 -5.26 -11.34 -7.09
CA ARG A 84 -4.32 -11.67 -6.00
C ARG A 84 -4.68 -12.95 -5.26
N LEU A 85 -5.97 -13.24 -5.06
CA LEU A 85 -6.40 -14.51 -4.47
C LEU A 85 -6.05 -15.71 -5.35
N ILE A 86 -6.06 -15.57 -6.68
CA ILE A 86 -5.52 -16.58 -7.60
C ILE A 86 -4.02 -16.76 -7.39
N GLU A 87 -3.24 -15.68 -7.40
CA GLU A 87 -1.78 -15.74 -7.22
C GLU A 87 -1.37 -16.33 -5.86
N GLU A 88 -2.17 -16.10 -4.82
CA GLU A 88 -1.99 -16.70 -3.50
C GLU A 88 -2.47 -18.16 -3.41
N GLY A 89 -3.01 -18.73 -4.49
CA GLY A 89 -3.52 -20.11 -4.53
C GLY A 89 -4.77 -20.31 -3.67
N CYS A 90 -5.53 -19.24 -3.41
CA CYS A 90 -6.71 -19.25 -2.55
C CYS A 90 -8.03 -19.23 -3.35
N SER A 91 -7.95 -19.19 -4.68
CA SER A 91 -9.10 -19.06 -5.57
C SER A 91 -10.14 -20.18 -5.44
N ALA A 92 -11.41 -19.78 -5.55
CA ALA A 92 -12.57 -20.64 -5.74
C ALA A 92 -13.37 -20.30 -7.03
N TYR A 93 -12.75 -19.56 -7.96
CA TYR A 93 -13.39 -19.16 -9.22
C TYR A 93 -13.44 -20.33 -10.21
N ALA A 94 -14.50 -20.38 -11.02
CA ALA A 94 -14.59 -21.32 -12.15
C ALA A 94 -13.91 -20.75 -13.40
N ASP A 95 -14.25 -19.51 -13.76
CA ASP A 95 -13.79 -18.84 -15.00
C ASP A 95 -12.83 -17.66 -14.75
N GLY A 96 -12.65 -17.27 -13.48
CA GLY A 96 -11.84 -16.12 -13.05
C GLY A 96 -12.67 -15.10 -12.25
N PRO A 97 -12.02 -14.11 -11.62
CA PRO A 97 -12.70 -13.00 -10.97
C PRO A 97 -13.26 -12.04 -12.01
N ASP A 98 -14.35 -11.37 -11.65
CA ASP A 98 -14.84 -10.19 -12.35
C ASP A 98 -14.94 -9.02 -11.34
N SER A 99 -15.46 -7.89 -11.79
CA SER A 99 -15.59 -6.69 -10.96
C SER A 99 -16.75 -6.77 -9.95
N GLN A 100 -17.61 -7.80 -9.94
CA GLN A 100 -18.77 -7.90 -9.05
C GLN A 100 -18.50 -8.80 -7.84
N TRP A 101 -18.84 -8.34 -6.64
CA TRP A 101 -18.65 -9.15 -5.43
C TRP A 101 -19.62 -10.34 -5.41
N SER A 102 -19.06 -11.54 -5.29
CA SER A 102 -19.80 -12.81 -5.34
C SER A 102 -19.43 -13.77 -4.20
N GLU A 103 -20.17 -14.88 -4.11
CA GLU A 103 -19.82 -15.97 -3.19
C GLU A 103 -18.49 -16.65 -3.56
N ALA A 104 -18.05 -16.58 -4.82
CA ALA A 104 -16.74 -17.08 -5.21
C ALA A 104 -15.62 -16.23 -4.60
N ASP A 105 -15.78 -14.91 -4.55
CA ASP A 105 -14.84 -13.99 -3.88
C ASP A 105 -14.81 -14.26 -2.38
N ARG A 106 -15.99 -14.34 -1.75
CA ARG A 106 -16.11 -14.62 -0.32
C ARG A 106 -15.41 -15.92 0.07
N LYS A 107 -15.63 -16.99 -0.69
CA LYS A 107 -14.99 -18.29 -0.44
C LYS A 107 -13.48 -18.23 -0.68
N SER A 108 -13.06 -17.56 -1.76
CA SER A 108 -11.63 -17.36 -2.06
C SER A 108 -10.93 -16.59 -0.93
N TYR A 109 -11.61 -15.59 -0.38
CA TYR A 109 -11.06 -14.77 0.70
C TYR A 109 -11.06 -15.51 2.05
N SER A 110 -12.04 -16.37 2.32
CA SER A 110 -12.02 -17.24 3.51
C SER A 110 -10.82 -18.21 3.46
N ASN A 111 -10.49 -18.76 2.29
CA ASN A 111 -9.27 -19.54 2.11
C ASN A 111 -8.01 -18.73 2.43
N TRP A 112 -7.97 -17.46 1.98
CA TRP A 112 -6.86 -16.54 2.27
C TRP A 112 -6.73 -16.26 3.78
N GLN A 113 -7.83 -15.97 4.45
CA GLN A 113 -7.84 -15.76 5.91
C GLN A 113 -7.34 -17.01 6.65
N HIS A 114 -7.77 -18.20 6.24
CA HIS A 114 -7.26 -19.46 6.80
C HIS A 114 -5.77 -19.69 6.51
N LYS A 115 -5.28 -19.37 5.29
CA LYS A 115 -3.85 -19.43 4.93
C LYS A 115 -2.99 -18.53 5.83
N LEU A 116 -3.53 -17.38 6.22
CA LEU A 116 -2.89 -16.46 7.16
C LEU A 116 -3.01 -16.90 8.64
N GLY A 117 -3.75 -17.98 8.93
CA GLY A 117 -3.95 -18.51 10.29
C GLY A 117 -5.11 -17.89 11.06
N PHE A 118 -5.98 -17.09 10.42
CA PHE A 118 -7.21 -16.60 11.05
C PHE A 118 -8.22 -17.73 11.20
N THR A 119 -9.08 -17.63 12.22
CA THR A 119 -10.11 -18.63 12.55
C THR A 119 -11.38 -17.97 13.07
N GLY A 120 -12.49 -18.72 13.09
CA GLY A 120 -13.77 -18.22 13.57
C GLY A 120 -14.27 -17.02 12.78
N ARG A 121 -14.68 -15.97 13.48
CA ARG A 121 -15.22 -14.75 12.84
C ARG A 121 -14.19 -13.96 12.05
N ASP A 122 -12.89 -14.16 12.28
CA ASP A 122 -11.86 -13.47 11.50
C ASP A 122 -11.52 -14.20 10.18
N ALA A 123 -12.20 -15.32 9.89
CA ALA A 123 -12.04 -16.14 8.67
C ALA A 123 -13.38 -16.40 7.96
N ASP A 124 -14.32 -15.46 8.04
CA ASP A 124 -15.70 -15.57 7.54
C ASP A 124 -15.88 -15.29 6.04
N GLY A 125 -14.78 -14.96 5.35
CA GLY A 125 -14.73 -14.60 3.94
C GLY A 125 -15.02 -13.12 3.64
N THR A 126 -15.36 -12.30 4.63
CA THR A 126 -15.47 -10.86 4.46
C THR A 126 -14.10 -10.21 4.71
N PRO A 127 -13.58 -9.40 3.77
CA PRO A 127 -12.29 -8.76 3.97
C PRO A 127 -12.26 -7.84 5.19
N GLY A 128 -11.20 -7.99 5.99
CA GLY A 128 -10.88 -7.11 7.10
C GLY A 128 -9.52 -6.44 6.89
N ARG A 129 -9.30 -5.28 7.53
CA ARG A 129 -8.07 -4.47 7.38
C ARG A 129 -6.78 -5.30 7.42
N LYS A 130 -6.62 -6.16 8.42
CA LYS A 130 -5.38 -6.95 8.64
C LYS A 130 -5.13 -8.00 7.55
N SER A 131 -6.16 -8.67 7.06
CA SER A 131 -6.02 -9.68 6.00
C SER A 131 -5.88 -9.01 4.64
N TRP A 132 -6.49 -7.83 4.46
CA TRP A 132 -6.41 -7.01 3.26
C TRP A 132 -5.00 -6.46 3.05
N GLU A 133 -4.42 -5.85 4.08
CA GLU A 133 -3.04 -5.32 4.05
C GLU A 133 -1.99 -6.39 3.71
N ARG A 134 -2.27 -7.66 4.03
CA ARG A 134 -1.39 -8.79 3.70
C ARG A 134 -1.59 -9.31 2.28
N LEU A 135 -2.76 -9.10 1.67
CA LEU A 135 -3.07 -9.61 0.34
C LEU A 135 -2.32 -8.81 -0.74
N HIS A 136 -1.96 -7.56 -0.43
CA HIS A 136 -1.26 -6.66 -1.35
C HIS A 136 -2.05 -6.52 -2.67
N VAL A 137 -3.34 -6.14 -2.56
CA VAL A 137 -4.26 -5.96 -3.70
C VAL A 137 -3.82 -4.77 -4.52
N PRO A 138 -3.46 -4.87 -5.81
CA PRO A 138 -3.03 -3.73 -6.61
C PRO A 138 -3.95 -2.51 -6.50
N ALA A 139 -3.39 -1.32 -6.25
CA ALA A 139 -4.21 -0.11 -6.28
C ALA A 139 -4.76 0.10 -7.70
N VAL A 140 -6.05 0.44 -7.77
CA VAL A 140 -6.73 0.73 -9.02
C VAL A 140 -6.99 2.23 -9.12
N PHE A 141 -6.47 2.84 -10.18
CA PHE A 141 -6.70 4.25 -10.49
C PHE A 141 -7.85 4.35 -11.49
N GLU A 142 -8.89 5.10 -11.14
CA GLU A 142 -9.97 5.50 -12.06
C GLU A 142 -9.53 6.64 -12.99
#